data_AF-A0A7R9UMJ7-F1
#
_entry.id   AF-A0A7R9UMJ7-F1
#
_cell.length_a   1.000
_cell.length_b   1.000
_cell.length_c   1.000
_cell.angle_alpha   90.00
_cell.angle_beta   90.00
_cell.angle_gamma   90.00
#
_symmetry.space_group_name_H-M   'P 1'
#
loop_
_entity.id
_entity.type
_entity.pdbx_description
1 polymer ?
#
loop_
_entity_poly.entity_id
_entity_poly.type
_entity_poly.pdbx_seq_one_letter_code
_entity_poly.pdbx_strand_id
1 'polypeptide(L)'
;VARVCNRYPSVDVSYEVEDSDEIASGDSVVLNVALQREAEGGAQVHAPRFPKPKDEGWWLVVGEVGTNALVSIKRVMLQAKAKVKLDFVAPAPGEHKYMLYFMCDSYLGCDQEYEIVINVGEAQEGDDDDDDDDDDD
;
A
#
# COMPACT_ATOMS: atom_id res chain seq x y z
N VAL A 1 -32.85 7.48 1.67
CA VAL A 1 -32.24 6.26 1.09
C VAL A 1 -31.38 6.61 -0.13
N ALA A 2 -31.94 7.16 -1.22
CA ALA A 2 -31.18 7.50 -2.44
C ALA A 2 -29.92 8.37 -2.23
N ARG A 3 -29.96 9.37 -1.33
CA ARG A 3 -28.79 10.23 -1.05
C ARG A 3 -27.61 9.50 -0.38
N VAL A 4 -27.87 8.40 0.34
CA VAL A 4 -26.82 7.62 1.00
C VAL A 4 -26.19 6.64 0.02
N CYS A 5 -27.01 5.96 -0.79
CA CYS A 5 -26.53 5.04 -1.82
C CYS A 5 -25.58 5.74 -2.82
N ASN A 6 -25.89 6.98 -3.21
CA ASN A 6 -25.04 7.74 -4.13
C ASN A 6 -23.76 8.29 -3.48
N ARG A 7 -23.62 8.22 -2.15
CA ARG A 7 -22.46 8.73 -1.40
C ARG A 7 -21.61 7.60 -0.80
N TYR A 8 -22.11 6.37 -0.82
CA TYR A 8 -21.37 5.21 -0.36
C TYR A 8 -20.18 4.97 -1.31
N PRO A 9 -18.99 4.64 -0.80
CA PRO A 9 -17.83 4.51 -1.67
C PRO A 9 -17.96 3.34 -2.65
N SER A 10 -17.70 3.62 -3.92
CA SER A 10 -17.34 2.62 -4.93
C SER A 10 -15.98 3.03 -5.49
N VAL A 11 -14.95 2.26 -5.16
CA VAL A 11 -13.56 2.55 -5.49
C VAL A 11 -12.92 1.28 -6.04
N ASP A 12 -12.47 1.36 -7.29
CA ASP A 12 -11.60 0.36 -7.88
C ASP A 12 -10.17 0.54 -7.35
N VAL A 13 -9.57 -0.58 -6.94
CA VAL A 13 -8.19 -0.68 -6.53
C VAL A 13 -7.46 -1.59 -7.51
N SER A 14 -6.37 -1.09 -8.08
CA SER A 14 -5.42 -1.90 -8.85
C SER A 14 -4.03 -1.69 -8.27
N TYR A 15 -3.21 -2.74 -8.25
CA TYR A 15 -1.86 -2.67 -7.70
C TYR A 15 -0.86 -3.46 -8.55
N GLU A 16 0.41 -3.07 -8.46
CA GLU A 16 1.55 -3.75 -9.05
C GLU A 16 2.76 -3.65 -8.10
N VAL A 17 3.53 -4.72 -8.00
CA VAL A 17 4.82 -4.72 -7.30
C VAL A 17 5.89 -4.38 -8.35
N GLU A 18 6.68 -3.33 -8.11
CA GLU A 18 7.80 -2.98 -9.00
C GLU A 18 8.83 -4.12 -8.98
N ASP A 19 9.31 -4.51 -10.17
CA ASP A 19 10.38 -5.50 -10.34
C ASP A 19 10.15 -6.81 -9.55
N SER A 20 8.90 -7.32 -9.55
CA SER A 20 8.46 -8.45 -8.72
C SER A 20 9.25 -9.75 -8.88
N ASP A 21 9.94 -9.91 -10.01
CA ASP A 21 10.75 -11.08 -10.35
C ASP A 21 12.23 -10.92 -9.92
N GLU A 22 12.64 -9.71 -9.51
CA GLU A 22 14.03 -9.31 -9.22
C GLU A 22 14.14 -8.65 -7.83
N ILE A 23 13.52 -9.24 -6.80
CA ILE A 23 13.61 -8.77 -5.41
C ILE A 23 14.64 -9.60 -4.66
N ALA A 24 15.71 -8.98 -4.16
CA ALA A 24 16.69 -9.60 -3.27
C ALA A 24 16.41 -9.26 -1.80
N SER A 25 16.91 -10.11 -0.89
CA SER A 25 16.85 -9.85 0.55
C SER A 25 17.52 -8.52 0.90
N GLY A 26 16.81 -7.65 1.62
CA GLY A 26 17.29 -6.30 1.97
C GLY A 26 16.87 -5.20 1.01
N ASP A 27 16.32 -5.55 -0.17
CA ASP A 27 15.84 -4.56 -1.14
C ASP A 27 14.62 -3.79 -0.65
N SER A 28 14.38 -2.63 -1.23
CA SER A 28 13.14 -1.88 -1.03
C SER A 28 12.07 -2.40 -1.99
N VAL A 29 11.12 -3.18 -1.46
CA VAL A 29 9.95 -3.63 -2.21
C VAL A 29 8.99 -2.46 -2.37
N VAL A 30 8.62 -2.16 -3.61
CA VAL A 30 7.69 -1.09 -3.92
C VAL A 30 6.37 -1.65 -4.42
N LEU A 31 5.28 -1.23 -3.79
CA LEU A 31 3.92 -1.50 -4.21
C LEU A 31 3.26 -0.22 -4.73
N ASN A 32 3.00 -0.16 -6.03
CA ASN A 32 2.23 0.91 -6.65
C ASN A 32 0.75 0.58 -6.62
N VAL A 33 -0.05 1.44 -5.99
CA VAL A 33 -1.50 1.30 -5.91
C VAL A 33 -2.17 2.45 -6.65
N ALA A 34 -3.06 2.14 -7.59
CA ALA A 34 -3.94 3.09 -8.24
C ALA A 34 -5.37 2.91 -7.74
N LEU A 35 -5.99 4.03 -7.37
CA LEU A 35 -7.35 4.12 -6.83
C LEU A 35 -8.20 4.94 -7.80
N GLN A 36 -9.40 4.46 -8.11
CA GLN A 36 -10.35 5.17 -8.97
C GLN A 36 -11.77 5.08 -8.39
N ARG A 37 -12.38 6.23 -8.11
CA ARG A 37 -13.79 6.31 -7.69
C ARG A 37 -14.69 6.19 -8.93
N GLU A 38 -15.71 5.32 -8.87
CA GLU A 38 -16.67 5.15 -9.95
C GLU A 38 -17.78 6.22 -9.96
N ALA A 39 -18.23 6.64 -8.77
CA ALA A 39 -19.37 7.55 -8.64
C ALA A 39 -18.98 9.04 -8.71
N GLU A 40 -19.81 9.84 -9.39
CA GLU A 40 -19.70 11.30 -9.38
C GLU A 40 -20.22 11.89 -8.06
N GLY A 41 -19.33 12.61 -7.36
CA GLY A 41 -19.64 13.25 -6.09
C GLY A 41 -18.54 12.93 -5.07
N GLY A 42 -17.76 13.97 -4.71
CA GLY A 42 -16.48 13.85 -3.98
C GLY A 42 -16.52 13.29 -2.55
N ALA A 43 -15.43 13.47 -1.81
CA ALA A 43 -15.14 12.78 -0.56
C ALA A 43 -16.03 13.10 0.67
N GLN A 44 -17.05 13.97 0.58
CA GLN A 44 -17.81 14.36 1.79
C GLN A 44 -18.71 13.23 2.30
N VAL A 45 -18.56 12.90 3.58
CA VAL A 45 -19.24 11.78 4.25
C VAL A 45 -20.65 12.16 4.69
N HIS A 46 -21.63 11.28 4.47
CA HIS A 46 -22.96 11.42 5.05
C HIS A 46 -23.03 10.82 6.46
N ALA A 47 -22.64 11.60 7.47
CA ALA A 47 -22.65 11.17 8.88
C ALA A 47 -23.50 12.11 9.77
N PRO A 48 -24.84 12.00 9.78
CA PRO A 48 -25.74 12.96 10.45
C PRO A 48 -25.62 12.97 11.98
N ARG A 49 -25.00 11.95 12.58
CA ARG A 49 -24.75 11.88 14.03
C ARG A 49 -23.32 12.30 14.40
N PHE A 50 -22.48 12.62 13.41
CA PHE A 50 -21.14 13.12 13.65
C PHE A 50 -21.21 14.65 13.76
N PRO A 51 -20.61 15.27 14.80
CA PRO A 51 -20.88 16.67 15.16
C PRO A 51 -20.27 17.70 14.20
N LYS A 52 -19.41 17.28 13.27
CA LYS A 52 -18.68 18.15 12.34
C LYS A 52 -18.80 17.61 10.91
N PRO A 53 -18.68 18.46 9.88
CA PRO A 53 -18.43 17.96 8.53
C PRO A 53 -17.19 17.06 8.50
N LYS A 54 -17.24 16.00 7.71
CA LYS A 54 -16.14 15.05 7.55
C LYS A 54 -15.97 14.71 6.07
N ASP A 55 -14.72 14.67 5.64
CA ASP A 55 -14.32 14.06 4.38
C ASP A 55 -13.79 12.65 4.63
N GLU A 56 -14.00 11.79 3.64
CA GLU A 56 -13.64 10.38 3.61
C GLU A 56 -12.12 10.25 3.66
N GLY A 57 -11.63 9.57 4.69
CA GLY A 57 -10.24 9.19 4.81
C GLY A 57 -10.06 7.70 4.55
N TRP A 58 -9.00 7.35 3.85
CA TRP A 58 -8.60 5.97 3.60
C TRP A 58 -7.23 5.66 4.16
N TRP A 59 -7.02 4.38 4.43
CA TRP A 59 -5.73 3.80 4.71
C TRP A 59 -5.42 2.73 3.67
N LEU A 60 -4.22 2.78 3.11
CA LEU A 60 -3.60 1.64 2.49
C LEU A 60 -2.62 1.05 3.49
N VAL A 61 -2.76 -0.24 3.78
CA VAL A 61 -1.93 -0.97 4.74
C VAL A 61 -1.42 -2.23 4.08
N VAL A 62 -0.13 -2.49 4.20
CA VAL A 62 0.47 -3.78 3.84
C VAL A 62 0.83 -4.49 5.13
N GLY A 63 0.27 -5.69 5.32
CA GLY A 63 0.55 -6.55 6.48
C GLY A 63 1.06 -7.91 6.05
N GLU A 64 1.97 -8.49 6.81
CA GLU A 64 2.40 -9.88 6.67
C GLU A 64 1.49 -10.78 7.52
N VAL A 65 0.80 -11.72 6.88
CA VAL A 65 -0.26 -12.51 7.55
C VAL A 65 0.32 -13.48 8.56
N GLY A 66 1.45 -14.12 8.23
CA GLY A 66 2.05 -15.15 9.07
C GLY A 66 2.54 -14.63 10.42
N THR A 67 3.08 -13.42 10.44
CA THR A 67 3.66 -12.77 11.63
C THR A 67 2.71 -11.77 12.28
N ASN A 68 1.58 -11.46 11.63
CA ASN A 68 0.66 -10.39 12.02
C ASN A 68 1.38 -9.03 12.16
N ALA A 69 2.37 -8.79 11.29
CA ALA A 69 3.16 -7.56 11.27
C ALA A 69 2.61 -6.56 10.25
N LEU A 70 2.53 -5.29 10.62
CA LEU A 70 2.28 -4.19 9.68
C LEU A 70 3.61 -3.71 9.11
N VAL A 71 3.79 -3.81 7.79
CA VAL A 71 5.07 -3.50 7.12
C VAL A 71 5.05 -2.17 6.38
N SER A 72 3.89 -1.69 5.93
CA SER A 72 3.75 -0.36 5.33
C SER A 72 2.36 0.21 5.54
N ILE A 73 2.24 1.53 5.71
CA ILE A 73 0.94 2.21 5.89
C ILE A 73 0.99 3.63 5.35
N LYS A 74 -0.01 4.01 4.55
CA LYS A 74 -0.20 5.39 4.07
C LYS A 74 -1.65 5.82 4.17
N ARG A 75 -1.87 7.05 4.63
CA ARG A 75 -3.19 7.69 4.64
C ARG A 75 -3.45 8.34 3.29
N VAL A 76 -4.66 8.15 2.75
CA VAL A 76 -5.06 8.66 1.43
C VAL A 76 -6.35 9.47 1.54
N MET A 77 -6.37 10.63 0.89
CA MET A 77 -7.59 11.42 0.67
C MET A 77 -7.99 11.27 -0.80
N LEU A 78 -9.00 10.46 -1.07
CA LEU A 78 -9.41 10.13 -2.44
C LEU A 78 -10.56 11.01 -2.92
N GLN A 79 -10.29 11.87 -3.90
CA GLN A 79 -11.32 12.61 -4.62
C GLN A 79 -11.89 11.75 -5.77
N ALA A 80 -11.21 11.75 -6.93
CA ALA A 80 -11.60 10.95 -8.09
C ALA A 80 -10.61 9.82 -8.38
N LYS A 81 -9.31 10.14 -8.41
CA LYS A 81 -8.23 9.18 -8.65
C LYS A 81 -7.05 9.50 -7.75
N ALA A 82 -6.27 8.48 -7.39
CA ALA A 82 -4.99 8.64 -6.72
C ALA A 82 -4.02 7.54 -7.18
N LYS A 83 -2.72 7.87 -7.21
CA LYS A 83 -1.64 6.89 -7.30
C LYS A 83 -0.82 7.01 -6.02
N VAL A 84 -0.60 5.90 -5.34
CA VAL A 84 0.06 5.84 -4.06
C VAL A 84 1.12 4.76 -4.11
N LYS A 85 2.36 5.12 -3.82
CA LYS A 85 3.49 4.20 -3.68
C LYS A 85 3.59 3.79 -2.21
N LEU A 86 3.57 2.51 -1.89
CA LEU A 86 3.94 1.95 -0.58
C LEU A 86 5.29 1.25 -0.74
N ASP A 87 6.06 1.21 0.34
CA ASP A 87 7.40 0.66 0.35
C ASP A 87 7.68 -0.04 1.69
N PHE A 88 8.44 -1.13 1.65
CA PHE A 88 8.92 -1.89 2.80
C PHE A 88 10.19 -2.67 2.43
N VAL A 89 10.95 -3.12 3.43
CA VAL A 89 12.19 -3.87 3.20
C VAL A 89 11.90 -5.36 3.00
N ALA A 90 12.49 -5.95 1.95
CA ALA A 90 12.39 -7.37 1.67
C ALA A 90 13.00 -8.20 2.81
N PRO A 91 12.29 -9.21 3.34
CA PRO A 91 12.79 -10.10 4.39
C PRO A 91 13.87 -11.07 3.86
N ALA A 92 14.21 -12.08 4.66
CA ALA A 92 15.12 -13.15 4.24
C ALA A 92 14.60 -13.89 2.99
N PRO A 93 15.48 -14.57 2.21
CA PRO A 93 15.09 -15.25 0.98
C PRO A 93 13.96 -16.28 1.19
N GLY A 94 13.03 -16.35 0.23
CA GLY A 94 11.87 -17.25 0.27
C GLY A 94 10.59 -16.64 -0.30
N GLU A 95 9.51 -17.43 -0.29
CA GLU A 95 8.16 -16.96 -0.63
C GLU A 95 7.53 -16.28 0.60
N HIS A 96 7.02 -15.06 0.42
CA HIS A 96 6.39 -14.29 1.49
C HIS A 96 4.98 -13.84 1.07
N LYS A 97 4.03 -13.98 2.00
CA LYS A 97 2.61 -13.64 1.79
C LYS A 97 2.22 -12.40 2.58
N TYR A 98 1.78 -11.40 1.86
CA TYR A 98 1.29 -10.14 2.37
C TYR A 98 -0.18 -9.94 2.00
N MET A 99 -0.82 -9.01 2.70
CA MET A 99 -2.15 -8.52 2.39
C MET A 99 -2.11 -7.01 2.26
N LEU A 100 -2.64 -6.51 1.14
CA LEU A 100 -2.96 -5.10 0.96
C LEU A 100 -4.40 -4.87 1.43
N TYR A 101 -4.55 -4.03 2.45
CA TYR A 101 -5.83 -3.56 2.96
C TYR A 101 -6.08 -2.14 2.49
N PHE A 102 -7.24 -1.89 1.89
CA PHE A 102 -7.76 -0.56 1.62
C PHE A 102 -8.95 -0.30 2.53
N MET A 103 -8.76 0.49 3.59
CA MET A 103 -9.73 0.64 4.68
C MET A 103 -10.28 2.06 4.79
N CYS A 104 -11.60 2.18 4.98
CA CYS A 104 -12.28 3.46 5.16
C CYS A 104 -12.38 3.83 6.64
N ASP A 105 -12.10 5.09 6.99
CA ASP A 105 -12.29 5.60 8.36
C ASP A 105 -13.72 6.12 8.63
N SER A 106 -14.62 6.02 7.64
CA SER A 106 -15.88 6.77 7.60
C SER A 106 -17.12 5.93 7.31
N TYR A 107 -17.00 4.89 6.49
CA TYR A 107 -18.09 3.96 6.15
C TYR A 107 -17.67 2.54 6.55
N LEU A 108 -18.66 1.72 6.92
CA LEU A 108 -18.44 0.30 7.23
C LEU A 108 -18.79 -0.54 6.00
N GLY A 109 -18.05 -1.62 5.78
CA GLY A 109 -18.34 -2.60 4.72
C GLY A 109 -17.81 -2.24 3.34
N CYS A 110 -16.92 -1.24 3.24
CA CYS A 110 -16.25 -0.85 1.99
C CYS A 110 -14.74 -1.10 2.04
N ASP A 111 -14.27 -1.82 3.05
CA ASP A 111 -12.87 -2.24 3.14
C ASP A 111 -12.61 -3.35 2.11
N GLN A 112 -11.45 -3.31 1.47
CA GLN A 112 -11.04 -4.27 0.44
C GLN A 112 -9.69 -4.88 0.82
N GLU A 113 -9.51 -6.16 0.50
CA GLU A 113 -8.31 -6.93 0.85
C GLU A 113 -7.79 -7.69 -0.36
N TYR A 114 -6.48 -7.66 -0.59
CA TYR A 114 -5.82 -8.32 -1.72
C TYR A 114 -4.58 -9.06 -1.27
N GLU A 115 -4.49 -10.35 -1.62
CA GLU A 115 -3.30 -11.16 -1.37
C GLU A 115 -2.17 -10.74 -2.31
N ILE A 116 -0.98 -10.57 -1.75
CA ILE A 116 0.25 -10.27 -2.48
C ILE A 116 1.26 -11.35 -2.10
N VAL A 117 1.80 -12.03 -3.11
CA VAL A 117 2.87 -13.01 -2.93
C VAL A 117 4.11 -12.47 -3.63
N ILE A 118 5.22 -12.40 -2.90
CA ILE A 118 6.53 -12.05 -3.47
C ILE A 118 7.52 -13.18 -3.21
N ASN A 119 8.45 -13.36 -4.13
CA ASN A 119 9.59 -14.27 -3.97
C ASN A 119 10.84 -13.43 -3.78
N VAL A 120 11.52 -13.64 -2.66
CA VAL A 120 12.74 -12.91 -2.32
C VAL A 120 13.95 -13.81 -2.58
N GLY A 121 14.86 -13.34 -3.42
CA GLY A 121 16.15 -13.98 -3.72
C GLY A 121 17.21 -13.71 -2.66
N GLU A 122 18.38 -14.34 -2.83
CA GLU A 122 19.56 -14.08 -1.99
C GLU A 122 20.00 -12.62 -2.11
N ALA A 123 20.56 -12.08 -1.03
CA ALA A 123 21.14 -10.74 -1.04
C ALA A 123 22.27 -10.70 -2.09
N GLN A 124 22.36 -9.59 -2.83
CA GLN A 124 23.52 -9.36 -3.68
C GLN A 124 24.72 -9.12 -2.75
N GLU A 125 25.73 -9.98 -2.81
CA GLU A 125 27.05 -9.68 -2.28
C GLU A 125 27.54 -8.43 -3.03
N GLY A 126 27.58 -7.29 -2.33
CA GLY A 126 28.18 -6.09 -2.91
C GLY A 126 29.65 -6.37 -3.19
N ASP A 127 30.14 -5.97 -4.36
CA ASP A 127 31.56 -5.68 -4.54
C ASP A 127 31.92 -4.65 -3.46
N ASP A 128 32.53 -5.11 -2.38
CA ASP A 128 33.36 -4.28 -1.53
C ASP A 128 34.52 -3.83 -2.43
N ASP A 129 34.35 -2.71 -3.13
CA ASP A 129 35.46 -1.94 -3.69
C ASP A 129 36.29 -1.44 -2.49
N ASP A 130 37.11 -2.34 -1.94
CA ASP A 130 38.27 -2.03 -1.12
C ASP A 130 39.23 -1.22 -2.00
N ASP A 131 38.99 0.09 -2.12
CA ASP A 131 40.00 1.07 -2.53
C ASP A 131 41.07 1.15 -1.41
N ASP A 132 41.84 0.08 -1.26
CA ASP A 132 43.16 0.08 -0.61
C ASP A 132 44.13 0.86 -1.51
N ASP A 133 44.00 2.18 -1.56
CA ASP A 133 45.07 3.07 -2.05
C ASP A 133 46.14 3.20 -0.93
N ASP A 134 46.91 2.13 -0.74
CA ASP A 134 48.27 2.20 -0.21
C ASP A 134 49.23 2.25 -1.41
N ASP A 135 49.76 3.43 -1.72
CA ASP A 135 51.07 3.55 -2.39
C ASP A 135 51.73 4.92 -2.12
N ASP A 136 52.73 4.83 -1.24
CA ASP A 136 54.02 5.54 -1.10
C ASP A 136 54.29 6.94 -1.69
N ASP A 137 55.03 7.71 -0.85
CA ASP A 137 55.97 8.85 -1.07
C ASP A 137 55.51 10.30 -0.81
#